data_AF-A0A1Y3U8P5-F1
#
_entry.id   AF-A0A1Y3U8P5-F1
#
_cell.length_a   1.000
_cell.length_b   1.000
_cell.length_c   1.000
_cell.angle_alpha   90.00
_cell.angle_beta   90.00
_cell.angle_gamma   90.00
#
_symmetry.space_group_name_H-M   'P 1'
#
loop_
_entity.id
_entity.type
_entity.pdbx_description
1 polymer ?
#
loop_
_entity_poly.entity_id
_entity_poly.type
_entity_poly.pdbx_seq_one_letter_code
_entity_poly.pdbx_strand_id
1 'polypeptide(L)'
;MQSVGEIKEILSSCPVEKLPEVLPEFAADSRKGVQSLVTRFQKKYDAYLAELERLETLLTYERECYEKGFELVAGIDEVGRGPLAGPVVAAAVILPKNCKIPGVNDSKKLSAQKREELCQIIKEQAVAWAVGVVSNERIDEINILQATYEAMREALSKLEVQPDFILADAVTIPKVSTPQKGIIKGDAKSISIGAASIVAKVTRDAMMEGMAEIYPHYDFASNKGYGSQKHLAGIAQYGICPIHRRTFVKNFLKEDAAPKETGNRGELLAAREMKKMGYEILAQNYRKPSGEIDIIAQKDGILVFTEVKTRTSTAYGTPAEAVDRRKQAHIIETALAYLAETGDADRDCRFDVAEILEEDGKKYFRYIENAFEA
;
A
#
# COMPACT_ATOMS: atom_id res chain seq x y z
N MET A 1 10.88 -22.37 56.60
CA MET A 1 10.84 -22.66 55.16
C MET A 1 9.80 -21.75 54.54
N GLN A 2 10.17 -20.88 53.61
CA GLN A 2 9.23 -19.91 53.02
C GLN A 2 8.10 -20.63 52.29
N SER A 3 6.91 -20.05 52.28
CA SER A 3 5.77 -20.57 51.53
C SER A 3 5.97 -20.41 50.02
N VAL A 4 5.24 -21.18 49.21
CA VAL A 4 5.28 -21.02 47.74
C VAL A 4 4.82 -19.61 47.31
N GLY A 5 3.89 -19.02 48.07
CA GLY A 5 3.40 -17.66 47.85
C GLY A 5 4.48 -16.61 48.10
N GLU A 6 5.20 -16.73 49.22
CA GLU A 6 6.32 -15.82 49.57
C GLU A 6 7.44 -15.90 48.52
N ILE A 7 7.80 -17.10 48.08
CA ILE A 7 8.83 -17.27 47.02
C ILE A 7 8.38 -16.62 45.71
N LYS A 8 7.10 -16.77 45.35
CA LYS A 8 6.55 -16.10 44.15
C LYS A 8 6.65 -14.59 44.25
N GLU A 9 6.38 -14.01 45.41
CA GLU A 9 6.44 -12.56 45.65
C GLU A 9 7.88 -12.04 45.56
N ILE A 10 8.84 -12.76 46.17
CA ILE A 10 10.28 -12.48 46.07
C ILE A 10 10.73 -12.48 44.60
N LEU A 11 10.43 -13.55 43.86
CA LEU A 11 10.84 -13.65 42.45
C LEU A 11 10.13 -12.61 41.56
N SER A 12 8.88 -12.26 41.87
CA SER A 12 8.11 -11.28 41.08
C SER A 12 8.59 -9.84 41.29
N SER A 13 9.05 -9.52 42.50
CA SER A 13 9.60 -8.19 42.86
C SER A 13 11.08 -8.05 42.50
N CYS A 14 11.79 -9.14 42.27
CA CYS A 14 13.17 -9.12 41.82
C CYS A 14 13.29 -8.57 40.38
N PRO A 15 14.13 -7.54 40.15
CA PRO A 15 14.50 -7.10 38.81
C PRO A 15 15.04 -8.27 37.98
N VAL A 16 14.70 -8.31 36.69
CA VAL A 16 14.98 -9.48 35.83
C VAL A 16 16.47 -9.78 35.75
N GLU A 17 17.30 -8.73 35.74
CA GLU A 17 18.76 -8.77 35.72
C GLU A 17 19.39 -9.38 36.98
N LYS A 18 18.66 -9.40 38.10
CA LYS A 18 19.12 -9.99 39.38
C LYS A 18 18.56 -11.39 39.64
N LEU A 19 17.69 -11.91 38.77
CA LEU A 19 17.21 -13.28 38.87
C LEU A 19 18.32 -14.35 38.95
N PRO A 20 19.49 -14.22 38.30
CA PRO A 20 20.58 -15.20 38.42
C PRO A 20 21.14 -15.34 39.83
N GLU A 21 21.06 -14.27 40.64
CA GLU A 21 21.54 -14.28 42.02
C GLU A 21 20.54 -14.97 42.96
N VAL A 22 19.24 -14.83 42.66
CA VAL A 22 18.14 -15.28 43.53
C VAL A 22 17.63 -16.68 43.17
N LEU A 23 17.60 -17.06 41.90
CA LEU A 23 17.09 -18.36 41.45
C LEU A 23 17.81 -19.57 42.06
N PRO A 24 19.15 -19.58 42.24
CA PRO A 24 19.86 -20.70 42.85
C PRO A 24 19.42 -21.02 44.28
N GLU A 25 18.97 -20.04 45.05
CA GLU A 25 18.50 -20.22 46.43
C GLU A 25 17.29 -21.17 46.54
N PHE A 26 16.48 -21.22 45.48
CA PHE A 26 15.26 -22.03 45.42
C PHE A 26 15.41 -23.27 44.52
N ALA A 27 16.54 -23.44 43.84
CA ALA A 27 16.76 -24.52 42.88
C ALA A 27 16.76 -25.91 43.53
N ALA A 28 17.20 -26.01 44.79
CA ALA A 28 17.22 -27.25 45.56
C ALA A 28 15.87 -27.60 46.23
N ASP A 29 14.86 -26.72 46.15
CA ASP A 29 13.56 -26.97 46.76
C ASP A 29 12.79 -28.07 45.99
N SER A 30 12.38 -29.12 46.70
CA SER A 30 11.71 -30.28 46.11
C SER A 30 10.21 -30.09 45.86
N ARG A 31 9.60 -29.00 46.37
CA ARG A 31 8.17 -28.74 46.21
C ARG A 31 7.87 -28.39 44.75
N LYS A 32 6.99 -29.16 44.11
CA LYS A 32 6.57 -28.96 42.70
C LYS A 32 6.18 -27.52 42.37
N GLY A 33 5.51 -26.83 43.30
CA GLY A 33 5.13 -25.43 43.14
C GLY A 33 6.33 -24.47 43.04
N VAL A 34 7.37 -24.70 43.85
CA VAL A 34 8.61 -23.90 43.82
C VAL A 34 9.40 -24.21 42.55
N GLN A 35 9.56 -25.49 42.19
CA GLN A 35 10.25 -25.88 40.95
C GLN A 35 9.61 -25.28 39.70
N SER A 36 8.26 -25.22 39.66
CA SER A 36 7.51 -24.57 38.58
C SER A 36 7.78 -23.05 38.54
N LEU A 37 7.85 -22.38 39.70
CA LEU A 37 8.21 -20.96 39.78
C LEU A 37 9.65 -20.74 39.29
N VAL A 38 10.63 -21.50 39.78
CA VAL A 38 12.03 -21.40 39.36
C VAL A 38 12.14 -21.54 37.83
N THR A 39 11.48 -22.55 37.25
CA THR A 39 11.48 -22.76 35.79
C THR A 39 10.85 -21.58 35.03
N ARG A 40 9.73 -21.04 35.54
CA ARG A 40 9.06 -19.88 34.92
C ARG A 40 9.95 -18.65 34.93
N PHE A 41 10.61 -18.36 36.04
CA PHE A 41 11.48 -17.19 36.18
C PHE A 41 12.82 -17.37 35.47
N GLN A 42 13.35 -18.60 35.39
CA GLN A 42 14.47 -18.91 34.51
C GLN A 42 14.14 -18.60 33.05
N LYS A 43 13.00 -19.07 32.53
CA LYS A 43 12.54 -18.73 31.17
C LYS A 43 12.38 -17.22 30.96
N LYS A 44 11.92 -16.48 31.98
CA LYS A 44 11.84 -15.02 31.94
C LYS A 44 13.22 -14.38 31.81
N TYR A 45 14.22 -14.88 32.54
CA TYR A 45 15.60 -14.42 32.44
C TYR A 45 16.24 -14.78 31.09
N ASP A 46 16.02 -15.99 30.59
CA ASP A 46 16.53 -16.42 29.29
C ASP A 46 15.96 -15.56 28.15
N ALA A 47 14.67 -15.21 28.23
CA ALA A 47 14.04 -14.29 27.28
C ALA A 47 14.61 -12.86 27.37
N TYR A 48 14.98 -12.40 28.57
CA TYR A 48 15.66 -11.13 28.77
C TYR A 48 17.05 -11.12 28.12
N LEU A 49 17.85 -12.18 28.30
CA LEU A 49 19.15 -12.31 27.65
C LEU A 49 19.04 -12.36 26.13
N ALA A 50 18.06 -13.11 25.59
CA ALA A 50 17.80 -13.15 24.16
C ALA A 50 17.42 -11.78 23.59
N GLU A 51 16.65 -10.97 24.34
CA GLU A 51 16.32 -9.60 23.92
C GLU A 51 17.55 -8.68 23.94
N LEU A 52 18.44 -8.81 24.93
CA LEU A 52 19.70 -8.06 24.94
C LEU A 52 20.56 -8.39 23.73
N GLU A 53 20.72 -9.68 23.39
CA GLU A 53 21.47 -10.12 22.21
C GLU A 53 20.83 -9.63 20.90
N ARG A 54 19.49 -9.64 20.83
CA ARG A 54 18.76 -9.07 19.70
C ARG A 54 19.02 -7.57 19.55
N LEU A 55 18.98 -6.81 20.64
CA LEU A 55 19.25 -5.36 20.62
C LEU A 55 20.71 -5.05 20.26
N GLU A 56 21.65 -5.89 20.69
CA GLU A 56 23.05 -5.83 20.25
C GLU A 56 23.17 -6.01 18.73
N THR A 57 22.47 -7.01 18.18
CA THR A 57 22.43 -7.26 16.74
C THR A 57 21.78 -6.10 15.99
N LEU A 58 20.73 -5.51 16.56
CA LEU A 58 20.00 -4.39 15.95
C LEU A 58 20.81 -3.08 15.90
N LEU A 59 21.91 -2.99 16.65
CA LEU A 59 22.84 -1.86 16.65
C LEU A 59 24.01 -2.02 15.66
N THR A 60 24.04 -3.10 14.88
CA THR A 60 25.19 -3.43 14.00
C THR A 60 25.51 -2.28 13.04
N TYR A 61 24.50 -1.72 12.37
CA TYR A 61 24.71 -0.66 11.37
C TYR A 61 25.13 0.66 12.00
N GLU A 62 24.57 1.00 13.15
CA GLU A 62 24.96 2.19 13.92
C GLU A 62 26.42 2.08 14.36
N ARG A 63 26.84 0.92 14.87
CA ARG A 63 28.24 0.67 15.25
C ARG A 63 29.20 0.76 14.09
N GLU A 64 28.86 0.19 12.92
CA GLU A 64 29.66 0.37 11.70
C GLU A 64 29.85 1.85 11.34
N CYS A 65 28.86 2.70 11.62
CA CYS A 65 28.98 4.14 11.41
C CYS A 65 29.87 4.79 12.47
N TYR A 66 29.70 4.43 13.74
CA TYR A 66 30.53 4.93 14.83
C TYR A 66 32.01 4.59 14.68
N GLU A 67 32.34 3.39 14.21
CA GLU A 67 33.71 2.96 13.91
C GLU A 67 34.35 3.76 12.77
N LYS A 68 33.53 4.29 11.85
CA LYS A 68 33.96 5.18 10.76
C LYS A 68 34.07 6.65 11.20
N GLY A 69 33.81 6.95 12.47
CA GLY A 69 33.94 8.30 13.03
C GLY A 69 32.68 9.16 12.93
N PHE A 70 31.55 8.61 12.49
CA PHE A 70 30.26 9.29 12.60
C PHE A 70 29.76 9.25 14.06
N GLU A 71 29.09 10.28 14.53
CA GLU A 71 28.55 10.40 15.88
C GLU A 71 27.03 10.51 15.92
N LEU A 72 26.41 11.14 14.92
CA LEU A 72 24.99 11.47 14.87
C LEU A 72 24.29 10.73 13.72
N VAL A 73 23.98 9.45 13.98
CA VAL A 73 23.33 8.58 13.00
C VAL A 73 21.81 8.75 13.07
N ALA A 74 21.20 9.21 11.98
CA ALA A 74 19.75 9.25 11.83
C ALA A 74 19.23 7.98 11.17
N GLY A 75 18.22 7.35 11.78
CA GLY A 75 17.35 6.39 11.10
C GLY A 75 16.19 7.08 10.42
N ILE A 76 15.80 6.60 9.24
CA ILE A 76 14.65 7.14 8.50
C ILE A 76 13.82 6.02 7.86
N ASP A 77 12.50 6.14 8.00
CA ASP A 77 11.51 5.23 7.43
C ASP A 77 10.22 5.98 7.09
N GLU A 78 9.41 5.40 6.21
CA GLU A 78 8.12 5.94 5.79
C GLU A 78 6.94 5.01 6.04
N VAL A 79 5.76 5.62 6.15
CA VAL A 79 4.48 4.91 6.18
C VAL A 79 3.47 5.60 5.25
N GLY A 80 2.54 4.80 4.73
CA GLY A 80 1.43 5.34 3.95
C GLY A 80 1.70 5.40 2.47
N ARG A 81 2.57 4.56 1.90
CA ARG A 81 2.74 4.50 0.44
C ARG A 81 1.57 3.84 -0.30
N GLY A 82 1.07 2.73 0.22
CA GLY A 82 -0.02 1.95 -0.41
C GLY A 82 -1.48 2.43 -0.24
N PRO A 83 -1.85 3.19 0.82
CA PRO A 83 -3.22 3.68 1.02
C PRO A 83 -3.80 4.45 -0.17
N LEU A 84 -5.12 4.34 -0.34
CA LEU A 84 -5.91 5.10 -1.30
C LEU A 84 -6.19 6.54 -0.83
N ALA A 85 -6.07 6.78 0.48
CA ALA A 85 -6.35 8.07 1.11
C ALA A 85 -5.31 8.45 2.16
N GLY A 86 -5.18 9.75 2.40
CA GLY A 86 -4.30 10.37 3.37
C GLY A 86 -2.87 10.59 2.87
N PRO A 87 -2.03 11.19 3.72
CA PRO A 87 -0.66 11.55 3.36
C PRO A 87 0.29 10.35 3.37
N VAL A 88 1.48 10.57 2.83
CA VAL A 88 2.68 9.79 3.16
C VAL A 88 3.43 10.52 4.26
N VAL A 89 3.88 9.77 5.27
CA VAL A 89 4.58 10.32 6.44
C VAL A 89 5.91 9.62 6.57
N ALA A 90 6.99 10.39 6.72
CA ALA A 90 8.30 9.88 7.06
C ALA A 90 8.74 10.45 8.42
N ALA A 91 9.53 9.69 9.16
CA ALA A 91 10.14 10.17 10.39
C ALA A 91 11.65 9.98 10.33
N ALA A 92 12.40 10.94 10.87
CA ALA A 92 13.83 10.83 11.09
C ALA A 92 14.09 10.85 12.60
N VAL A 93 14.92 9.94 13.09
CA VAL A 93 15.22 9.78 14.52
C VAL A 93 16.72 9.60 14.72
N ILE A 94 17.32 10.42 15.58
CA ILE A 94 18.70 10.29 16.06
C ILE A 94 18.63 9.84 17.53
N LEU A 95 19.10 8.63 17.80
CA LEU A 95 19.19 8.11 19.16
C LEU A 95 20.58 8.40 19.76
N PRO A 96 20.71 8.46 21.10
CA PRO A 96 22.01 8.52 21.74
C PRO A 96 22.90 7.33 21.31
N LYS A 97 24.21 7.55 21.29
CA LYS A 97 25.17 6.52 20.90
C LYS A 97 24.98 5.24 21.74
N ASN A 98 24.89 4.09 21.06
CA ASN A 98 24.63 2.78 21.66
C ASN A 98 23.31 2.67 22.47
N CYS A 99 22.35 3.58 22.26
CA CYS A 99 21.03 3.50 22.88
C CYS A 99 20.32 2.20 22.47
N LYS A 100 19.72 1.52 23.44
CA LYS A 100 18.91 0.32 23.24
C LYS A 100 17.55 0.56 23.85
N ILE A 101 16.51 0.42 23.06
CA ILE A 101 15.13 0.55 23.50
C ILE A 101 14.46 -0.83 23.36
N PRO A 102 14.28 -1.57 24.47
CA PRO A 102 13.66 -2.89 24.43
C PRO A 102 12.29 -2.88 23.76
N GLY A 103 12.04 -3.88 22.91
CA GLY A 103 10.79 -3.99 22.16
C GLY A 103 10.72 -3.19 20.86
N VAL A 104 11.69 -2.32 20.54
CA VAL A 104 11.78 -1.73 19.19
C VAL A 104 12.06 -2.84 18.17
N ASN A 105 11.19 -2.90 17.16
CA ASN A 105 11.17 -3.87 16.08
C ASN A 105 10.30 -3.33 14.93
N ASP A 106 10.11 -4.11 13.87
CA ASP A 106 9.15 -3.86 12.79
C ASP A 106 7.78 -3.45 13.37
N SER A 107 7.37 -2.22 13.05
CA SER A 107 6.15 -1.58 13.57
C SER A 107 4.87 -2.34 13.21
N LYS A 108 4.90 -3.24 12.22
CA LYS A 108 3.74 -4.07 11.84
C LYS A 108 3.57 -5.27 12.76
N LYS A 109 4.61 -5.68 13.49
CA LYS A 109 4.56 -6.80 14.45
C LYS A 109 4.13 -6.38 15.85
N LEU A 110 4.05 -5.07 16.10
CA LEU A 110 3.69 -4.49 17.40
C LEU A 110 2.19 -4.17 17.45
N SER A 111 1.57 -4.32 18.62
CA SER A 111 0.20 -3.84 18.86
C SER A 111 0.17 -2.30 18.85
N ALA A 112 -1.01 -1.71 18.60
CA ALA A 112 -1.18 -0.25 18.58
C ALA A 112 -0.72 0.39 19.91
N GLN A 113 -1.21 -0.14 21.04
CA GLN A 113 -0.81 0.29 22.37
C GLN A 113 0.72 0.21 22.57
N LYS A 114 1.35 -0.90 22.14
CA LYS A 114 2.80 -1.04 22.33
C LYS A 114 3.59 -0.05 21.49
N ARG A 115 3.12 0.28 20.29
CA ARG A 115 3.74 1.31 19.45
C ARG A 115 3.62 2.70 20.06
N GLU A 116 2.48 3.04 20.65
CA GLU A 116 2.29 4.32 21.32
C GLU A 116 3.23 4.47 22.52
N GLU A 117 3.33 3.44 23.36
CA GLU A 117 4.30 3.39 24.46
C GLU A 117 5.73 3.59 23.96
N LEU A 118 6.15 2.82 22.94
CA LEU A 118 7.50 2.92 22.38
C LEU A 118 7.74 4.26 21.71
N CYS A 119 6.74 4.85 21.04
CA CYS A 119 6.85 6.17 20.41
C CYS A 119 7.15 7.25 21.45
N GLN A 120 6.50 7.22 22.62
CA GLN A 120 6.82 8.14 23.72
C GLN A 120 8.26 7.95 24.20
N ILE A 121 8.66 6.71 24.49
CA ILE A 121 10.01 6.38 24.94
C ILE A 121 11.07 6.84 23.93
N ILE A 122 10.84 6.59 22.63
CA ILE A 122 11.74 7.02 21.56
C ILE A 122 11.87 8.54 21.55
N LYS A 123 10.75 9.28 21.60
CA LYS A 123 10.76 10.74 21.55
C LYS A 123 11.43 11.37 22.76
N GLU A 124 11.29 10.76 23.95
CA GLU A 124 11.93 11.20 25.18
C GLU A 124 13.44 10.94 25.20
N GLN A 125 13.89 9.81 24.64
CA GLN A 125 15.30 9.42 24.66
C GLN A 125 16.09 9.92 23.44
N ALA A 126 15.43 10.25 22.33
CA ALA A 126 16.10 10.70 21.12
C ALA A 126 16.84 12.02 21.32
N VAL A 127 18.03 12.12 20.72
CA VAL A 127 18.79 13.38 20.62
C VAL A 127 18.02 14.40 19.78
N ALA A 128 17.45 13.92 18.67
CA ALA A 128 16.53 14.70 17.84
C ALA A 128 15.60 13.76 17.09
N TRP A 129 14.38 14.21 16.82
CA TRP A 129 13.45 13.52 15.94
C TRP A 129 12.57 14.54 15.23
N ALA A 130 12.08 14.17 14.05
CA ALA A 130 11.18 15.01 13.28
C ALA A 130 10.34 14.18 12.32
N VAL A 131 9.24 14.77 11.86
CA VAL A 131 8.32 14.15 10.89
C VAL A 131 8.13 15.04 9.66
N GLY A 132 8.16 14.40 8.50
CA GLY A 132 7.80 15.00 7.22
C GLY A 132 6.49 14.41 6.73
N VAL A 133 5.63 15.25 6.17
CA VAL A 133 4.25 14.90 5.82
C VAL A 133 3.94 15.49 4.46
N VAL A 134 3.74 14.62 3.47
CA VAL A 134 3.38 15.04 2.12
C VAL A 134 1.93 14.64 1.85
N SER A 135 1.12 15.63 1.46
CA SER A 135 -0.33 15.49 1.29
C SER A 135 -0.70 14.60 0.10
N ASN A 136 -1.95 14.15 0.06
CA ASN A 136 -2.50 13.38 -1.06
C ASN A 136 -2.49 14.17 -2.38
N GLU A 137 -2.75 15.48 -2.34
CA GLU A 137 -2.69 16.34 -3.54
C GLU A 137 -1.27 16.36 -4.10
N ARG A 138 -0.28 16.54 -3.22
CA ARG A 138 1.12 16.52 -3.62
C ARG A 138 1.53 15.15 -4.16
N ILE A 139 1.07 14.06 -3.56
CA ILE A 139 1.28 12.70 -4.10
C ILE A 139 0.72 12.57 -5.52
N ASP A 140 -0.46 13.10 -5.79
CA ASP A 140 -1.06 13.08 -7.13
C ASP A 140 -0.26 13.89 -8.15
N GLU A 141 0.37 15.00 -7.74
CA GLU A 141 1.21 15.85 -8.59
C GLU A 141 2.55 15.20 -8.96
N ILE A 142 3.27 14.65 -7.97
CA ILE A 142 4.67 14.24 -8.14
C ILE A 142 4.89 12.74 -8.10
N ASN A 143 3.83 11.93 -7.99
CA ASN A 143 3.84 10.49 -7.74
C ASN A 143 4.34 10.07 -6.35
N ILE A 144 3.98 8.84 -5.95
CA ILE A 144 4.24 8.34 -4.60
C ILE A 144 5.72 8.16 -4.26
N LEU A 145 6.57 7.84 -5.24
CA LEU A 145 7.99 7.66 -4.99
C LEU A 145 8.65 9.01 -4.68
N GLN A 146 8.37 10.04 -5.48
CA GLN A 146 8.94 11.37 -5.22
C GLN A 146 8.35 12.01 -3.96
N ALA A 147 7.05 11.81 -3.70
CA ALA A 147 6.41 12.26 -2.46
C ALA A 147 7.03 11.60 -1.22
N THR A 148 7.41 10.32 -1.31
CA THR A 148 8.15 9.63 -0.24
C THR A 148 9.50 10.30 0.02
N TYR A 149 10.27 10.56 -1.05
CA TYR A 149 11.54 11.27 -0.90
C TYR A 149 11.38 12.70 -0.38
N GLU A 150 10.30 13.39 -0.76
CA GLU A 150 9.97 14.73 -0.27
C GLU A 150 9.65 14.70 1.24
N ALA A 151 8.84 13.75 1.70
CA ALA A 151 8.57 13.55 3.12
C ALA A 151 9.85 13.21 3.91
N MET A 152 10.72 12.37 3.36
CA MET A 152 11.99 12.03 4.00
C MET A 152 12.91 13.26 4.12
N ARG A 153 13.06 14.06 3.06
CA ARG A 153 13.83 15.31 3.10
C ARG A 153 13.24 16.31 4.08
N GLU A 154 11.92 16.42 4.12
CA GLU A 154 11.23 17.30 5.06
C GLU A 154 11.50 16.89 6.51
N ALA A 155 11.41 15.58 6.82
CA ALA A 155 11.75 15.06 8.14
C ALA A 155 13.18 15.41 8.54
N LEU A 156 14.16 15.16 7.66
CA LEU A 156 15.57 15.50 7.90
C LEU A 156 15.79 17.01 8.11
N SER A 157 15.14 17.86 7.30
CA SER A 157 15.29 19.31 7.39
C SER A 157 14.74 19.92 8.68
N LYS A 158 13.80 19.23 9.33
CA LYS A 158 13.15 19.65 10.57
C LYS A 158 13.85 19.14 11.83
N LEU A 159 14.88 18.30 11.70
CA LEU A 159 15.65 17.86 12.85
C LEU A 159 16.36 19.07 13.49
N GLU A 160 16.18 19.25 14.81
CA GLU A 160 16.86 20.29 15.58
C GLU A 160 18.39 20.10 15.56
N VAL A 161 18.84 18.85 15.51
CA VAL A 161 20.24 18.46 15.39
C VAL A 161 20.43 17.72 14.06
N GLN A 162 21.34 18.21 13.22
CA GLN A 162 21.59 17.62 11.91
C GLN A 162 22.47 16.36 12.02
N PRO A 163 22.10 15.26 11.34
CA PRO A 163 22.89 14.03 11.35
C PRO A 163 24.14 14.13 10.47
N ASP A 164 25.16 13.36 10.82
CA ASP A 164 26.36 13.17 9.99
C ASP A 164 26.30 11.88 9.15
N PHE A 165 25.39 10.96 9.48
CA PHE A 165 25.09 9.77 8.68
C PHE A 165 23.61 9.40 8.70
N ILE A 166 23.08 8.87 7.60
CA ILE A 166 21.69 8.43 7.47
C ILE A 166 21.60 6.93 7.18
N LEU A 167 20.78 6.21 7.94
CA LEU A 167 20.35 4.84 7.68
C LEU A 167 18.89 4.86 7.23
N ALA A 168 18.59 4.41 6.01
CA ALA A 168 17.25 4.44 5.43
C ALA A 168 16.74 3.04 5.07
N ASP A 169 15.43 2.78 5.19
CA ASP A 169 14.86 1.49 4.74
C ASP A 169 14.82 1.40 3.21
N ALA A 170 15.63 0.49 2.66
CA ALA A 170 15.67 0.09 1.26
C ALA A 170 15.83 1.21 0.20
N VAL A 171 16.21 2.44 0.58
CA VAL A 171 16.33 3.58 -0.35
C VAL A 171 17.58 4.42 -0.14
N THR A 172 17.92 5.21 -1.16
CA THR A 172 18.90 6.31 -1.13
C THR A 172 18.15 7.59 -1.43
N ILE A 173 18.17 8.56 -0.53
CA ILE A 173 17.34 9.77 -0.63
C ILE A 173 18.06 10.77 -1.54
N PRO A 174 17.45 11.16 -2.68
CA PRO A 174 18.06 12.12 -3.59
C PRO A 174 18.03 13.53 -3.00
N LYS A 175 19.01 14.36 -3.39
CA LYS A 175 19.18 15.76 -2.96
C LYS A 175 19.49 15.93 -1.46
N VAL A 176 20.14 14.93 -0.86
CA VAL A 176 20.69 14.98 0.50
C VAL A 176 22.20 14.78 0.39
N SER A 177 22.97 15.71 0.94
CA SER A 177 24.45 15.66 0.92
C SER A 177 25.03 14.80 2.04
N THR A 178 24.29 14.59 3.13
CA THR A 178 24.69 13.74 4.23
C THR A 178 24.94 12.31 3.73
N PRO A 179 26.08 11.68 4.08
CA PRO A 179 26.34 10.28 3.77
C PRO A 179 25.19 9.38 4.21
N GLN A 180 24.84 8.40 3.38
CA GLN A 180 23.67 7.56 3.60
C GLN A 180 23.87 6.11 3.16
N LYS A 181 23.17 5.19 3.82
CA LYS A 181 23.13 3.77 3.48
C LYS A 181 21.69 3.26 3.52
N GLY A 182 21.22 2.75 2.38
CA GLY A 182 19.95 2.02 2.30
C GLY A 182 20.12 0.60 2.81
N ILE A 183 19.22 0.14 3.68
CA ILE A 183 19.23 -1.21 4.27
C ILE A 183 17.93 -1.91 3.93
N ILE A 184 18.01 -3.07 3.26
CA ILE A 184 16.81 -3.88 2.97
C ILE A 184 16.24 -4.46 4.28
N LYS A 185 14.98 -4.13 4.58
CA LYS A 185 14.31 -4.46 5.85
C LYS A 185 15.05 -3.82 7.02
N GLY A 186 15.33 -2.53 6.88
CA GLY A 186 16.09 -1.73 7.83
C GLY A 186 15.42 -1.65 9.20
N ASP A 187 14.09 -1.60 9.23
CA ASP A 187 13.25 -1.58 10.44
C ASP A 187 13.50 -2.76 11.40
N ALA A 188 13.85 -3.93 10.84
CA ALA A 188 14.16 -5.14 11.59
C ALA A 188 15.67 -5.35 11.84
N LYS A 189 16.53 -4.45 11.36
CA LYS A 189 18.00 -4.59 11.37
C LYS A 189 18.76 -3.42 11.98
N SER A 190 18.14 -2.25 12.08
CA SER A 190 18.69 -1.02 12.64
C SER A 190 17.73 -0.48 13.68
N ILE A 191 18.24 -0.19 14.88
CA ILE A 191 17.43 0.37 15.98
C ILE A 191 16.92 1.76 15.58
N SER A 192 17.73 2.53 14.84
CA SER A 192 17.38 3.88 14.40
C SER A 192 16.26 3.85 13.35
N ILE A 193 16.33 2.95 12.36
CA ILE A 193 15.25 2.79 11.36
C ILE A 193 13.99 2.24 12.04
N GLY A 194 14.13 1.26 12.94
CA GLY A 194 12.99 0.72 13.70
C GLY A 194 12.28 1.80 14.54
N ALA A 195 13.05 2.69 15.17
CA ALA A 195 12.52 3.82 15.90
C ALA A 195 11.77 4.81 14.97
N ALA A 196 12.36 5.16 13.83
CA ALA A 196 11.72 5.99 12.81
C ALA A 196 10.41 5.37 12.29
N SER A 197 10.39 4.05 12.02
CA SER A 197 9.20 3.32 11.59
C SER A 197 8.04 3.46 12.58
N ILE A 198 8.34 3.31 13.87
CA ILE A 198 7.34 3.45 14.95
C ILE A 198 6.82 4.89 15.00
N VAL A 199 7.71 5.89 15.00
CA VAL A 199 7.31 7.31 15.05
C VAL A 199 6.46 7.69 13.84
N ALA A 200 6.85 7.28 12.63
CA ALA A 200 6.10 7.53 11.41
C ALA A 200 4.71 6.86 11.47
N LYS A 201 4.67 5.59 11.89
CA LYS A 201 3.43 4.80 11.98
C LYS A 201 2.42 5.39 12.98
N VAL A 202 2.86 5.69 14.20
CA VAL A 202 1.98 6.28 15.23
C VAL A 202 1.48 7.64 14.78
N THR A 203 2.36 8.47 14.20
CA THR A 203 1.97 9.79 13.70
C THR A 203 0.91 9.68 12.60
N ARG A 204 1.12 8.83 11.60
CA ARG A 204 0.15 8.68 10.51
C ARG A 204 -1.17 8.05 10.97
N ASP A 205 -1.12 7.07 11.86
CA ASP A 205 -2.34 6.42 12.35
C ASP A 205 -3.23 7.40 13.12
N ALA A 206 -2.64 8.28 13.93
CA ALA A 206 -3.35 9.36 14.62
C ALA A 206 -3.95 10.38 13.64
N MET A 207 -3.23 10.76 12.56
CA MET A 207 -3.78 11.61 11.51
C MET A 207 -5.01 10.97 10.84
N MET A 208 -4.95 9.67 10.55
CA MET A 208 -6.07 8.97 9.91
C MET A 208 -7.27 8.77 10.85
N GLU A 209 -7.05 8.69 12.17
CA GLU A 209 -8.12 8.69 13.18
C GLU A 209 -8.84 10.03 13.21
N GLY A 210 -8.11 11.16 13.25
CA GLY A 210 -8.72 12.49 13.16
C GLY A 210 -9.50 12.68 11.85
N MET A 211 -8.99 12.15 10.73
CA MET A 211 -9.72 12.18 9.45
C MET A 211 -10.97 11.29 9.44
N ALA A 212 -11.03 10.23 10.27
CA ALA A 212 -12.20 9.36 10.37
C ALA A 212 -13.38 10.07 11.03
N GLU A 213 -13.11 11.00 11.96
CA GLU A 213 -14.15 11.84 12.58
C GLU A 213 -14.78 12.79 11.56
N ILE A 214 -13.96 13.34 10.66
CA ILE A 214 -14.39 14.27 9.61
C ILE A 214 -15.09 13.51 8.46
N TYR A 215 -14.61 12.31 8.11
CA TYR A 215 -15.09 11.51 7.00
C TYR A 215 -15.53 10.11 7.46
N PRO A 216 -16.70 9.99 8.13
CA PRO A 216 -17.10 8.76 8.83
C PRO A 216 -17.44 7.60 7.89
N HIS A 217 -17.72 7.87 6.61
CA HIS A 217 -18.21 6.86 5.65
C HIS A 217 -17.16 5.85 5.15
N TYR A 218 -15.87 6.08 5.44
CA TYR A 218 -14.78 5.32 4.83
C TYR A 218 -14.01 4.41 5.80
N ASP A 219 -14.41 4.35 7.08
CA ASP A 219 -13.80 3.51 8.11
C ASP A 219 -12.28 3.76 8.32
N PHE A 220 -11.84 5.02 8.13
CA PHE A 220 -10.41 5.40 8.18
C PHE A 220 -9.75 5.10 9.53
N ALA A 221 -10.51 5.12 10.63
CA ALA A 221 -10.00 4.77 11.96
C ALA A 221 -9.46 3.33 12.01
N SER A 222 -10.11 2.41 11.31
CA SER A 222 -9.69 1.00 11.24
C SER A 222 -8.70 0.77 10.11
N ASN A 223 -9.06 1.16 8.88
CA ASN A 223 -8.29 0.79 7.69
C ASN A 223 -7.14 1.76 7.36
N LYS A 224 -7.01 2.89 8.06
CA LYS A 224 -5.93 3.89 7.88
C LYS A 224 -5.75 4.36 6.42
N GLY A 225 -6.82 4.34 5.63
CA GLY A 225 -6.84 4.72 4.21
C GLY A 225 -6.49 3.59 3.24
N TYR A 226 -6.19 2.37 3.70
CA TYR A 226 -6.00 1.22 2.82
C TYR A 226 -7.35 0.79 2.20
N GLY A 227 -7.33 0.24 0.98
CA GLY A 227 -8.52 -0.17 0.24
C GLY A 227 -9.20 -1.43 0.80
N SER A 228 -9.68 -1.38 2.03
CA SER A 228 -10.50 -2.43 2.64
C SER A 228 -11.88 -2.50 1.96
N GLN A 229 -12.61 -3.60 2.15
CA GLN A 229 -13.97 -3.73 1.64
C GLN A 229 -14.89 -2.58 2.10
N LYS A 230 -14.77 -2.17 3.37
CA LYS A 230 -15.54 -1.04 3.93
C LYS A 230 -15.15 0.30 3.31
N HIS A 231 -13.85 0.53 3.08
CA HIS A 231 -13.37 1.74 2.42
C HIS A 231 -13.90 1.83 0.98
N LEU A 232 -13.78 0.75 0.21
CA LEU A 232 -14.26 0.69 -1.17
C LEU A 232 -15.79 0.82 -1.26
N ALA A 233 -16.54 0.25 -0.31
CA ALA A 233 -17.97 0.45 -0.20
C ALA A 233 -18.32 1.93 0.08
N GLY A 234 -17.56 2.59 0.97
CA GLY A 234 -17.68 4.02 1.23
C GLY A 234 -17.45 4.86 -0.03
N ILE A 235 -16.40 4.57 -0.79
CA ILE A 235 -16.13 5.22 -2.08
C ILE A 235 -17.28 5.01 -3.07
N ALA A 236 -17.81 3.79 -3.16
CA ALA A 236 -18.88 3.47 -4.10
C ALA A 236 -20.21 4.17 -3.75
N GLN A 237 -20.53 4.28 -2.45
CA GLN A 237 -21.80 4.85 -1.99
C GLN A 237 -21.76 6.38 -1.86
N TYR A 238 -20.64 6.95 -1.41
CA TYR A 238 -20.53 8.37 -1.06
C TYR A 238 -19.57 9.15 -1.96
N GLY A 239 -18.96 8.50 -2.96
CA GLY A 239 -17.90 9.08 -3.77
C GLY A 239 -16.59 9.24 -3.00
N ILE A 240 -15.59 9.90 -3.59
CA ILE A 240 -14.34 10.24 -2.89
C ILE A 240 -14.51 11.50 -2.04
N CYS A 241 -13.78 11.53 -0.93
CA CYS A 241 -13.60 12.74 -0.13
C CYS A 241 -12.23 13.42 -0.40
N PRO A 242 -12.01 14.67 0.08
CA PRO A 242 -10.82 15.46 -0.21
C PRO A 242 -9.48 14.79 0.05
N ILE A 243 -9.39 13.86 1.01
CA ILE A 243 -8.12 13.20 1.35
C ILE A 243 -7.78 11.96 0.50
N HIS A 244 -8.63 11.59 -0.48
CA HIS A 244 -8.29 10.51 -1.40
C HIS A 244 -7.22 10.95 -2.41
N ARG A 245 -6.32 10.02 -2.74
CA ARG A 245 -5.32 10.17 -3.80
C ARG A 245 -5.99 9.86 -5.12
N ARG A 246 -6.36 10.89 -5.88
CA ARG A 246 -7.15 10.76 -7.11
C ARG A 246 -6.49 9.81 -8.09
N THR A 247 -5.16 9.80 -8.18
CA THR A 247 -4.39 8.90 -9.06
C THR A 247 -4.48 7.43 -8.67
N PHE A 248 -4.75 7.11 -7.40
CA PHE A 248 -4.85 5.74 -6.87
C PHE A 248 -6.27 5.21 -6.97
N VAL A 249 -7.26 6.10 -6.90
CA VAL A 249 -8.67 5.73 -6.89
C VAL A 249 -9.35 5.76 -8.25
N LYS A 250 -8.64 6.11 -9.33
CA LYS A 250 -9.22 6.16 -10.70
C LYS A 250 -9.97 4.88 -11.09
N ASN A 251 -9.47 3.71 -10.68
CA ASN A 251 -10.11 2.43 -10.99
C ASN A 251 -11.33 2.11 -10.11
N PHE A 252 -11.48 2.82 -8.99
CA PHE A 252 -12.61 2.70 -8.05
C PHE A 252 -13.65 3.81 -8.26
N LEU A 253 -13.23 4.94 -8.80
CA LEU A 253 -14.06 6.02 -9.31
C LEU A 253 -14.61 5.64 -10.68
N LYS A 254 -15.73 4.94 -10.68
CA LYS A 254 -16.58 4.94 -11.86
C LYS A 254 -17.42 6.21 -11.80
N GLU A 255 -17.23 7.11 -12.76
CA GLU A 255 -18.34 7.96 -13.21
C GLU A 255 -19.50 7.02 -13.56
N ASP A 256 -20.62 7.22 -12.89
CA ASP A 256 -21.89 6.50 -13.02
C ASP A 256 -21.81 4.96 -12.98
N ALA A 257 -21.61 4.44 -11.76
CA ALA A 257 -21.80 3.03 -11.45
C ALA A 257 -23.29 2.66 -11.34
N ALA A 258 -23.94 2.44 -12.48
CA ALA A 258 -24.83 1.28 -12.58
C ALA A 258 -23.97 -0.01 -12.60
N PRO A 259 -24.46 -1.16 -12.10
CA PRO A 259 -23.62 -2.33 -11.84
C PRO A 259 -22.94 -2.88 -13.10
N LYS A 260 -21.60 -3.00 -13.09
CA LYS A 260 -20.81 -3.76 -14.08
C LYS A 260 -21.00 -5.28 -13.91
N GLU A 261 -22.19 -5.78 -14.21
CA GLU A 261 -22.41 -7.19 -14.59
C GLU A 261 -22.77 -7.32 -16.09
N THR A 262 -23.16 -6.22 -16.75
CA THR A 262 -23.68 -6.22 -18.13
C THR A 262 -22.61 -6.09 -19.22
N GLY A 263 -21.48 -5.42 -18.99
CA GLY A 263 -20.43 -5.17 -20.01
C GLY A 263 -19.77 -6.45 -20.57
N ASN A 264 -19.12 -7.24 -19.71
CA ASN A 264 -18.52 -8.53 -20.13
C ASN A 264 -19.56 -9.53 -20.67
N ARG A 265 -20.82 -9.42 -20.22
CA ARG A 265 -21.94 -10.21 -20.75
C ARG A 265 -22.35 -9.73 -22.14
N GLY A 266 -22.34 -8.42 -22.39
CA GLY A 266 -22.67 -7.80 -23.66
C GLY A 266 -21.66 -8.16 -24.74
N GLU A 267 -20.35 -8.09 -24.44
CA GLU A 267 -19.27 -8.50 -25.34
C GLU A 267 -19.34 -9.99 -25.68
N LEU A 268 -19.56 -10.85 -24.67
CA LEU A 268 -19.71 -12.29 -24.87
C LEU A 268 -20.93 -12.64 -25.74
N LEU A 269 -22.04 -11.92 -25.55
CA LEU A 269 -23.24 -12.08 -26.37
C LEU A 269 -23.02 -11.56 -27.79
N ALA A 270 -22.40 -10.39 -27.95
CA ALA A 270 -22.07 -9.82 -29.26
C ALA A 270 -21.15 -10.76 -30.05
N ALA A 271 -20.09 -11.29 -29.44
CA ALA A 271 -19.21 -12.27 -30.08
C ALA A 271 -19.98 -13.55 -30.47
N ARG A 272 -20.95 -14.00 -29.67
CA ARG A 272 -21.79 -15.16 -29.98
C ARG A 272 -22.73 -14.89 -31.16
N GLU A 273 -23.38 -13.74 -31.21
CA GLU A 273 -24.27 -13.37 -32.31
C GLU A 273 -23.49 -13.13 -33.62
N MET A 274 -22.34 -12.46 -33.55
CA MET A 274 -21.42 -12.30 -34.68
C MET A 274 -20.99 -13.66 -35.24
N LYS A 275 -20.65 -14.64 -34.39
CA LYS A 275 -20.35 -16.01 -34.85
C LYS A 275 -21.53 -16.66 -35.59
N LYS A 276 -22.77 -16.47 -35.13
CA LYS A 276 -23.97 -16.97 -35.84
C LYS A 276 -24.17 -16.27 -37.18
N MET A 277 -23.73 -15.02 -37.32
CA MET A 277 -23.76 -14.24 -38.56
C MET A 277 -22.59 -14.57 -39.51
N GLY A 278 -21.73 -15.53 -39.16
CA GLY A 278 -20.61 -15.99 -40.00
C GLY A 278 -19.29 -15.24 -39.78
N TYR A 279 -19.16 -14.45 -38.72
CA TYR A 279 -17.89 -13.83 -38.35
C TYR A 279 -16.99 -14.80 -37.59
N GLU A 280 -15.72 -14.86 -37.97
CA GLU A 280 -14.65 -15.51 -37.22
C GLU A 280 -14.05 -14.53 -36.21
N ILE A 281 -14.08 -14.85 -34.92
CA ILE A 281 -13.55 -13.96 -33.87
C ILE A 281 -12.06 -14.22 -33.69
N LEU A 282 -11.24 -13.20 -33.95
CA LEU A 282 -9.78 -13.26 -33.88
C LEU A 282 -9.26 -12.79 -32.52
N ALA A 283 -9.86 -11.73 -31.96
CA ALA A 283 -9.52 -11.23 -30.63
C ALA A 283 -10.74 -10.58 -29.94
N GLN A 284 -10.72 -10.55 -28.61
CA GLN A 284 -11.67 -9.82 -27.78
C GLN A 284 -10.89 -9.02 -26.75
N ASN A 285 -11.38 -7.83 -26.37
CA ASN A 285 -10.72 -6.93 -25.42
C ASN A 285 -9.27 -6.60 -25.81
N TYR A 286 -9.02 -6.28 -27.09
CA TYR A 286 -7.68 -5.98 -27.58
C TYR A 286 -7.27 -4.56 -27.13
N ARG A 287 -6.15 -4.45 -26.41
CA ARG A 287 -5.73 -3.20 -25.75
C ARG A 287 -4.33 -2.76 -26.20
N LYS A 288 -4.19 -1.47 -26.47
CA LYS A 288 -2.92 -0.77 -26.70
C LYS A 288 -2.90 0.55 -25.92
N PRO A 289 -1.73 1.20 -25.79
CA PRO A 289 -1.68 2.55 -25.21
C PRO A 289 -2.59 3.57 -25.90
N SER A 290 -2.88 3.38 -27.19
CA SER A 290 -3.78 4.21 -28.01
C SER A 290 -5.28 3.96 -27.76
N GLY A 291 -5.67 2.81 -27.19
CA GLY A 291 -7.08 2.50 -26.97
C GLY A 291 -7.40 1.02 -26.79
N GLU A 292 -8.70 0.72 -26.89
CA GLU A 292 -9.27 -0.61 -26.77
C GLU A 292 -10.27 -0.86 -27.89
N ILE A 293 -10.24 -2.08 -28.44
CA ILE A 293 -11.21 -2.62 -29.38
C ILE A 293 -11.86 -3.85 -28.74
N ASP A 294 -13.19 -3.84 -28.64
CA ASP A 294 -13.94 -4.87 -27.91
C ASP A 294 -13.89 -6.22 -28.63
N ILE A 295 -14.08 -6.24 -29.96
CA ILE A 295 -14.04 -7.45 -30.78
C ILE A 295 -13.30 -7.17 -32.09
N ILE A 296 -12.35 -8.04 -32.42
CA ILE A 296 -11.70 -8.10 -33.74
C ILE A 296 -12.14 -9.39 -34.40
N ALA A 297 -12.71 -9.29 -35.59
CA ALA A 297 -13.28 -10.42 -36.32
C ALA A 297 -12.94 -10.37 -37.80
N GLN A 298 -13.17 -11.47 -38.51
CA GLN A 298 -13.06 -11.55 -39.96
C GLN A 298 -14.35 -12.13 -40.56
N LYS A 299 -14.77 -11.59 -41.70
CA LYS A 299 -15.83 -12.18 -42.52
C LYS A 299 -15.61 -11.84 -43.99
N ASP A 300 -15.74 -12.83 -44.88
CA ASP A 300 -15.61 -12.68 -46.33
C ASP A 300 -14.30 -11.98 -46.78
N GLY A 301 -13.21 -12.25 -46.07
CA GLY A 301 -11.88 -11.67 -46.34
C GLY A 301 -11.61 -10.32 -45.66
N ILE A 302 -12.65 -9.63 -45.20
CA ILE A 302 -12.59 -8.30 -44.58
C ILE A 302 -12.32 -8.43 -43.08
N LEU A 303 -11.40 -7.61 -42.56
CA LEU A 303 -11.14 -7.47 -41.13
C LEU A 303 -12.10 -6.46 -40.50
N VAL A 304 -12.61 -6.77 -39.32
CA VAL A 304 -13.70 -6.02 -38.70
C VAL A 304 -13.36 -5.67 -37.27
N PHE A 305 -13.36 -4.36 -36.99
CA PHE A 305 -13.12 -3.81 -35.67
C PHE A 305 -14.45 -3.34 -35.09
N THR A 306 -14.93 -4.02 -34.07
CA THR A 306 -16.28 -3.79 -33.52
C THR A 306 -16.20 -3.23 -32.10
N GLU A 307 -16.93 -2.14 -31.87
CA GLU A 307 -17.24 -1.63 -30.52
C GLU A 307 -18.61 -2.18 -30.08
N VAL A 308 -18.71 -2.65 -28.83
CA VAL A 308 -19.91 -3.23 -28.24
C VAL A 308 -20.55 -2.24 -27.28
N LYS A 309 -21.82 -1.92 -27.50
CA LYS A 309 -22.63 -1.06 -26.61
C LYS A 309 -23.78 -1.83 -26.01
N THR A 310 -23.87 -1.86 -24.68
CA THR A 310 -25.02 -2.42 -23.97
C THR A 310 -25.89 -1.28 -23.45
N ARG A 311 -27.19 -1.29 -23.76
CA ARG A 311 -28.15 -0.25 -23.34
C ARG A 311 -29.40 -0.88 -22.71
N THR A 312 -29.96 -0.20 -21.71
CA THR A 312 -31.15 -0.62 -20.95
C THR A 312 -32.41 0.21 -21.27
N SER A 313 -32.35 1.12 -22.25
CA SER A 313 -33.49 1.95 -22.70
C SER A 313 -33.31 2.42 -24.14
N THR A 314 -34.42 2.57 -24.87
CA THR A 314 -34.51 3.06 -26.26
C THR A 314 -34.57 4.59 -26.37
N ALA A 315 -34.60 5.31 -25.24
CA ALA A 315 -34.58 6.77 -25.23
C ALA A 315 -33.13 7.26 -25.40
N TYR A 316 -32.65 7.43 -26.65
CA TYR A 316 -31.67 8.42 -27.13
C TYR A 316 -30.98 7.96 -28.45
N GLY A 317 -31.15 8.76 -29.50
CA GLY A 317 -30.22 8.91 -30.63
C GLY A 317 -30.21 7.82 -31.72
N THR A 318 -29.79 8.22 -32.92
CA THR A 318 -29.59 7.32 -34.06
C THR A 318 -28.24 6.58 -33.97
N PRO A 319 -28.05 5.45 -34.67
CA PRO A 319 -26.88 4.57 -34.48
C PRO A 319 -25.52 5.20 -34.84
N ALA A 320 -25.49 6.21 -35.69
CA ALA A 320 -24.27 6.96 -36.02
C ALA A 320 -23.76 7.84 -34.84
N GLU A 321 -24.58 8.05 -33.82
CA GLU A 321 -24.22 8.79 -32.59
C GLU A 321 -23.68 7.87 -31.49
N ALA A 322 -23.58 6.55 -31.74
CA ALA A 322 -23.23 5.55 -30.73
C ALA A 322 -21.74 5.52 -30.33
N VAL A 323 -20.87 6.10 -31.15
CA VAL A 323 -19.42 6.23 -30.90
C VAL A 323 -18.98 7.64 -31.24
N ASP A 324 -18.61 8.44 -30.24
CA ASP A 324 -18.18 9.82 -30.46
C ASP A 324 -16.87 9.91 -31.29
N ARG A 325 -16.59 11.07 -31.89
CA ARG A 325 -15.41 11.29 -32.74
C ARG A 325 -14.07 10.97 -32.06
N ARG A 326 -13.99 11.13 -30.73
CA ARG A 326 -12.76 10.86 -29.97
C ARG A 326 -12.56 9.35 -29.83
N LYS A 327 -13.63 8.61 -29.58
CA LYS A 327 -13.62 7.16 -29.48
C LYS A 327 -13.40 6.51 -30.85
N GLN A 328 -13.94 7.06 -31.94
CA GLN A 328 -13.60 6.65 -33.31
C GLN A 328 -12.10 6.78 -33.57
N ALA A 329 -11.50 7.94 -33.26
CA ALA A 329 -10.06 8.17 -33.44
C ALA A 329 -9.20 7.14 -32.68
N HIS A 330 -9.53 6.82 -31.42
CA HIS A 330 -8.82 5.80 -30.65
C HIS A 330 -8.97 4.39 -31.23
N ILE A 331 -10.16 4.04 -31.72
CA ILE A 331 -10.40 2.73 -32.35
C ILE A 331 -9.59 2.62 -33.65
N ILE A 332 -9.57 3.66 -34.48
CA ILE A 332 -8.78 3.70 -35.73
C ILE A 332 -7.28 3.56 -35.42
N GLU A 333 -6.76 4.33 -34.46
CA GLU A 333 -5.35 4.25 -34.07
C GLU A 333 -4.99 2.85 -33.51
N THR A 334 -5.89 2.26 -32.73
CA THR A 334 -5.70 0.90 -32.19
C THR A 334 -5.78 -0.17 -33.28
N ALA A 335 -6.63 0.02 -34.29
CA ALA A 335 -6.77 -0.88 -35.44
C ALA A 335 -5.53 -0.84 -36.34
N LEU A 336 -4.98 0.35 -36.59
CA LEU A 336 -3.71 0.50 -37.33
C LEU A 336 -2.55 -0.22 -36.62
N ALA A 337 -2.50 -0.14 -35.29
CA ALA A 337 -1.51 -0.88 -34.50
C ALA A 337 -1.70 -2.41 -34.63
N TYR A 338 -2.95 -2.89 -34.63
CA TYR A 338 -3.25 -4.30 -34.85
C TYR A 338 -2.80 -4.77 -36.23
N LEU A 339 -3.15 -4.05 -37.30
CA LEU A 339 -2.78 -4.38 -38.68
C LEU A 339 -1.26 -4.43 -38.88
N ALA A 340 -0.53 -3.50 -38.26
CA ALA A 340 0.93 -3.47 -38.31
C ALA A 340 1.56 -4.69 -37.61
N GLU A 341 0.96 -5.15 -36.50
CA GLU A 341 1.46 -6.31 -35.74
C GLU A 341 1.16 -7.65 -36.40
N THR A 342 0.01 -7.78 -37.08
CA THR A 342 -0.39 -9.03 -37.75
C THR A 342 0.13 -9.15 -39.17
N GLY A 343 0.73 -8.08 -39.73
CA GLY A 343 1.20 -8.06 -41.10
C GLY A 343 0.09 -7.93 -42.14
N ASP A 344 -1.09 -7.44 -41.71
CA ASP A 344 -2.29 -7.27 -42.55
C ASP A 344 -2.45 -5.82 -43.06
N ALA A 345 -1.37 -5.05 -43.18
CA ALA A 345 -1.44 -3.61 -43.47
C ALA A 345 -2.22 -3.23 -44.75
N ASP A 346 -2.26 -4.12 -45.75
CA ASP A 346 -2.97 -3.92 -47.03
C ASP A 346 -4.38 -4.53 -47.04
N ARG A 347 -4.87 -5.02 -45.91
CA ARG A 347 -6.13 -5.74 -45.83
C ARG A 347 -7.31 -4.79 -45.69
N ASP A 348 -8.36 -5.04 -46.47
CA ASP A 348 -9.61 -4.31 -46.33
C ASP A 348 -10.17 -4.47 -44.90
N CYS A 349 -10.44 -3.34 -44.26
CA CYS A 349 -11.03 -3.31 -42.93
C CYS A 349 -12.23 -2.38 -42.84
N ARG A 350 -13.11 -2.66 -41.88
CA ARG A 350 -14.29 -1.85 -41.55
C ARG A 350 -14.46 -1.69 -40.06
N PHE A 351 -15.17 -0.63 -39.68
CA PHE A 351 -15.47 -0.30 -38.30
C PHE A 351 -16.97 -0.44 -38.06
N ASP A 352 -17.32 -1.36 -37.17
CA ASP A 352 -18.69 -1.78 -36.93
C ASP A 352 -19.09 -1.48 -35.47
N VAL A 353 -20.40 -1.44 -35.22
CA VAL A 353 -20.95 -1.31 -33.86
C VAL A 353 -21.95 -2.42 -33.60
N ALA A 354 -21.77 -3.13 -32.48
CA ALA A 354 -22.70 -4.12 -31.98
C ALA A 354 -23.46 -3.57 -30.77
N GLU A 355 -24.79 -3.52 -30.85
CA GLU A 355 -25.64 -3.07 -29.77
C GLU A 355 -26.41 -4.24 -29.13
N ILE A 356 -26.36 -4.31 -27.80
CA ILE A 356 -27.18 -5.20 -26.98
C ILE A 356 -28.22 -4.34 -26.26
N LEU A 357 -29.49 -4.48 -26.64
CA LEU A 357 -30.62 -3.80 -26.02
C LEU A 357 -31.33 -4.76 -25.06
N GLU A 358 -31.55 -4.34 -23.82
CA GLU A 358 -32.32 -5.09 -22.83
C GLU A 358 -33.62 -4.35 -22.52
N GLU A 359 -34.76 -4.95 -22.88
CA GLU A 359 -36.11 -4.38 -22.72
C GLU A 359 -37.06 -5.49 -22.21
N ASP A 360 -37.79 -5.22 -21.11
CA ASP A 360 -38.72 -6.16 -20.47
C ASP A 360 -38.14 -7.57 -20.20
N GLY A 361 -36.85 -7.65 -19.86
CA GLY A 361 -36.14 -8.90 -19.59
C GLY A 361 -35.80 -9.71 -20.85
N LYS A 362 -36.05 -9.18 -22.05
CA LYS A 362 -35.62 -9.73 -23.34
C LYS A 362 -34.40 -8.98 -23.87
N LYS A 363 -33.54 -9.70 -24.58
CA LYS A 363 -32.31 -9.16 -25.17
C LYS A 363 -32.43 -9.13 -26.69
N TYR A 364 -32.12 -7.99 -27.27
CA TYR A 364 -32.08 -7.78 -28.71
C TYR A 364 -30.65 -7.44 -29.12
N PHE A 365 -30.20 -8.03 -30.22
CA PHE A 365 -28.90 -7.75 -30.81
C PHE A 365 -29.11 -6.98 -32.10
N ARG A 366 -28.43 -5.85 -32.24
CA ARG A 366 -28.39 -5.05 -33.46
C ARG A 366 -26.93 -4.90 -33.88
N TYR A 367 -26.68 -5.05 -35.17
CA TYR A 367 -25.35 -4.91 -35.74
C TYR A 367 -25.37 -3.85 -36.82
N ILE A 368 -24.42 -2.93 -36.77
CA ILE A 368 -24.29 -1.82 -37.71
C ILE A 368 -22.94 -1.99 -38.41
N GLU A 369 -23.01 -2.38 -39.68
CA GLU A 369 -21.84 -2.45 -40.55
C GLU A 369 -21.47 -1.06 -41.05
N ASN A 370 -20.17 -0.78 -41.17
CA ASN A 370 -19.64 0.54 -41.59
C ASN A 370 -20.22 1.68 -40.74
N ALA A 371 -20.17 1.51 -39.42
CA ALA A 371 -20.67 2.48 -38.47
C ALA A 371 -19.91 3.82 -38.58
N PHE A 372 -18.63 3.78 -38.97
CA PHE A 372 -17.82 4.94 -39.32
C PHE A 372 -16.65 4.56 -40.24
N GLU A 373 -16.05 5.56 -40.89
CA GLU A 373 -14.89 5.43 -41.77
C GLU A 373 -13.60 5.83 -41.04
N ALA A 374 -12.46 5.25 -41.44
CA ALA A 374 -11.13 5.56 -40.91
C ALA A 374 -10.55 6.88 -41.42
#